data_AF-R5QMM3-F1
#
_entry.id   AF-R5QMM3-F1
#
_cell.length_a   1.000
_cell.length_b   1.000
_cell.length_c   1.000
_cell.angle_alpha   90.00
_cell.angle_beta   90.00
_cell.angle_gamma   90.00
#
_symmetry.space_group_name_H-M   'P 1'
#
loop_
_entity.id
_entity.type
_entity.pdbx_description
1 polymer ?
#
loop_
_entity_poly.entity_id
_entity_poly.type
_entity_poly.pdbx_seq_one_letter_code
_entity_poly.pdbx_strand_id
1 'polypeptide(L)'
;MAKRRLLITLLLLLAICLSGGSVFSFYNLLYEQNNKLEPTILLVEKGVSMGEIAAQLKKDELIRSVSVFKVAGRLSGKSTSLKAGEYRIPPRASTKMILDILVNGQNVVRRVTVPEGKTSAQIFELLMETPGLAGELPAPPPNGTLLPETYTFGYGVPRTVILQRMQEAMQKTIDDLWPYRDPDLPYTTKNEALTLASIVEKETSVPEERPRIAGVFINRLKRGMRLQTDPTVIYAITDGSMDLKRRLTHADLRVDHPFNTYTRKGLPPAPICNPGRDSIQAVLNPMKTDEIYFVADGTGGHTFSKTFKQHKRNITAWKRARRQKRLALRRRAAKKTAVARKKNVKKPTTPTVSARAVRGPIAADGTVTIDAIDEETAIAIDPSEVSANLMEDLIKDDPAEKPVDPEKAAKMKTKPQKAAAKAKTKTPAPKASQKKKKTTKKSK
;
A
#
# COMPACT_ATOMS: atom_id res chain seq x y z
N MET A 1 17.66 7.20 87.88
CA MET A 1 16.70 7.65 86.83
C MET A 1 17.34 8.51 85.74
N ALA A 2 18.23 9.46 86.06
CA ALA A 2 18.86 10.35 85.06
C ALA A 2 19.68 9.62 83.97
N LYS A 3 20.52 8.64 84.35
CA LYS A 3 21.33 7.84 83.38
C LYS A 3 20.47 7.07 82.36
N ARG A 4 19.30 6.58 82.77
CA ARG A 4 18.34 5.87 81.89
C ARG A 4 17.66 6.82 80.90
N ARG A 5 17.32 8.05 81.33
CA ARG A 5 16.77 9.10 80.44
C ARG A 5 17.80 9.61 79.44
N LEU A 6 19.07 9.75 79.86
CA LEU A 6 20.19 10.11 78.98
C LEU A 6 20.45 9.04 77.91
N LEU A 7 20.43 7.77 78.28
CA LEU A 7 20.60 6.66 77.33
C LEU A 7 19.46 6.63 76.29
N ILE A 8 18.21 6.80 76.74
CA ILE A 8 17.04 6.83 75.84
C ILE A 8 17.10 8.02 74.88
N THR A 9 17.47 9.21 75.35
CA THR A 9 17.62 10.40 74.49
C THR A 9 18.74 10.26 73.48
N LEU A 10 19.88 9.66 73.86
CA LEU A 10 20.98 9.40 72.94
C LEU A 10 20.63 8.34 71.89
N LEU A 11 19.89 7.29 72.27
CA LEU A 11 19.35 6.30 71.33
C LEU A 11 18.33 6.90 70.36
N LEU A 12 17.48 7.81 70.83
CA LEU A 12 16.54 8.56 69.98
C LEU A 12 17.26 9.46 68.98
N LEU A 13 18.27 10.22 69.42
CA LEU A 13 19.08 11.06 68.53
C LEU A 13 19.84 10.23 67.50
N LEU A 14 20.38 9.08 67.90
CA LEU A 14 21.03 8.13 66.98
C LEU A 14 20.03 7.59 65.94
N ALA A 15 18.83 7.19 66.36
CA ALA A 15 17.77 6.73 65.46
C ALA A 15 17.32 7.82 64.47
N ILE A 16 17.25 9.08 64.92
CA ILE A 16 16.93 10.24 64.06
C ILE A 16 18.07 10.51 63.08
N CYS A 17 19.32 10.47 63.51
CA CYS A 17 20.48 10.67 62.61
C CYS A 17 20.59 9.55 61.57
N LEU A 18 20.39 8.30 61.99
CA LEU A 18 20.40 7.15 61.08
C LEU A 18 19.23 7.18 60.09
N SER A 19 18.03 7.60 60.52
CA SER A 19 16.88 7.74 59.63
C SER A 19 17.05 8.92 58.67
N GLY A 20 17.50 10.08 59.14
CA GLY A 20 17.83 11.24 58.31
C GLY A 20 18.92 10.95 57.30
N GLY A 21 20.01 10.29 57.72
CA GLY A 21 21.09 9.85 56.83
C GLY A 21 20.62 8.84 55.78
N SER A 22 19.73 7.91 56.15
CA SER A 22 19.15 6.94 55.22
C SER A 22 18.24 7.61 54.18
N VAL A 23 17.41 8.58 54.61
CA VAL A 23 16.55 9.35 53.70
C VAL A 23 17.39 10.22 52.75
N PHE A 24 18.42 10.88 53.27
CA PHE A 24 19.34 11.68 52.47
C PHE A 24 20.10 10.83 51.44
N SER A 25 20.62 9.68 51.85
CA SER A 25 21.29 8.73 50.95
C SER A 25 20.33 8.21 49.87
N PHE A 26 19.12 7.81 50.25
CA PHE A 26 18.09 7.39 49.30
C PHE A 26 17.74 8.49 48.30
N TYR A 27 17.56 9.73 48.76
CA TYR A 27 17.31 10.88 47.91
C TYR A 27 18.46 11.11 46.92
N ASN A 28 19.71 11.10 47.39
CA ASN A 28 20.87 11.27 46.52
C ASN A 28 20.93 10.18 45.44
N LEU A 29 20.85 8.90 45.80
CA LEU A 29 20.87 7.81 44.82
C LEU A 29 19.67 7.82 43.85
N LEU A 30 18.53 8.36 44.28
CA LEU A 30 17.33 8.44 43.45
C LEU A 30 17.46 9.53 42.37
N TYR A 31 18.09 10.67 42.70
CA TYR A 31 18.24 11.81 41.79
C TYR A 31 19.61 11.89 41.10
N GLU A 32 20.57 11.08 41.51
CA GLU A 32 21.88 11.02 40.88
C GLU A 32 21.79 10.53 39.43
N GLN A 33 22.55 11.21 38.56
CA GLN A 33 22.61 10.92 37.13
C GLN A 33 23.53 9.71 36.85
N ASN A 34 23.14 8.89 35.87
CA ASN A 34 24.03 7.86 35.33
C ASN A 34 25.15 8.47 34.47
N ASN A 35 26.14 7.63 34.12
CA ASN A 35 27.32 8.07 33.36
C ASN A 35 27.15 7.91 31.83
N LYS A 36 25.94 7.59 31.34
CA LYS A 36 25.70 7.41 29.90
C LYS A 36 25.64 8.79 29.23
N LEU A 37 26.49 8.97 28.20
CA LEU A 37 26.55 10.19 27.40
C LEU A 37 25.59 10.17 26.21
N GLU A 38 25.18 8.98 25.79
CA GLU A 38 24.26 8.77 24.67
C GLU A 38 22.91 8.20 25.14
N PRO A 39 21.81 8.48 24.41
CA PRO A 39 20.53 7.86 24.68
C PRO A 39 20.62 6.34 24.55
N THR A 40 20.06 5.62 25.53
CA THR A 40 20.08 4.15 25.56
C THR A 40 18.67 3.60 25.36
N ILE A 41 18.54 2.58 24.53
CA ILE A 41 17.27 1.87 24.35
C ILE A 41 17.18 0.74 25.37
N LEU A 42 16.11 0.77 26.17
CA LEU A 42 15.79 -0.26 27.15
C LEU A 42 14.57 -1.04 26.66
N LEU A 43 14.72 -2.35 26.50
CA LEU A 43 13.62 -3.25 26.22
C LEU A 43 13.12 -3.90 27.51
N VAL A 44 11.84 -3.68 27.84
CA VAL A 44 11.13 -4.34 28.93
C VAL A 44 10.15 -5.34 28.34
N GLU A 45 10.44 -6.63 28.50
CA GLU A 45 9.56 -7.69 28.03
C GLU A 45 8.26 -7.79 28.85
N LYS A 46 7.23 -8.39 28.26
CA LYS A 46 5.95 -8.58 28.93
C LYS A 46 6.07 -9.65 30.02
N GLY A 47 5.60 -9.32 31.23
CA GLY A 47 5.59 -10.25 32.36
C GLY A 47 6.86 -10.19 33.25
N VAL A 48 7.84 -9.36 32.90
CA VAL A 48 9.04 -9.16 33.71
C VAL A 48 8.72 -8.39 34.99
N SER A 49 9.23 -8.87 36.12
CA SER A 49 9.02 -8.26 37.43
C SER A 49 9.85 -6.98 37.62
N MET A 50 9.43 -6.10 38.53
CA MET A 50 10.21 -4.90 38.90
C MET A 50 11.64 -5.26 39.35
N GLY A 51 11.83 -6.41 40.00
CA GLY A 51 13.15 -6.85 40.44
C GLY A 51 14.09 -7.17 39.27
N GLU A 52 13.58 -7.84 38.25
CA GLU A 52 14.31 -8.18 37.03
C GLU A 52 14.59 -6.93 36.19
N ILE A 53 13.61 -6.03 36.04
CA ILE A 53 13.82 -4.73 35.38
C ILE A 53 14.93 -3.95 36.09
N ALA A 54 14.90 -3.88 37.42
CA ALA A 54 15.93 -3.19 38.20
C ALA A 54 17.32 -3.85 38.04
N ALA A 55 17.38 -5.18 37.98
CA ALA A 55 18.62 -5.91 37.76
C ALA A 55 19.19 -5.63 36.36
N GLN A 56 18.34 -5.63 35.33
CA GLN A 56 18.70 -5.26 33.96
C GLN A 56 19.19 -3.81 33.89
N LEU A 57 18.45 -2.85 34.45
CA LEU A 57 18.85 -1.45 34.52
C LEU A 57 20.22 -1.25 35.20
N LYS A 58 20.53 -2.03 36.23
CA LYS A 58 21.83 -1.99 36.90
C LYS A 58 22.92 -2.60 36.02
N LYS A 59 22.64 -3.73 35.37
CA LYS A 59 23.56 -4.39 34.41
C LYS A 59 23.91 -3.47 33.24
N ASP A 60 22.93 -2.72 32.76
CA ASP A 60 23.10 -1.75 31.67
C ASP A 60 23.70 -0.41 32.15
N GLU A 61 24.04 -0.32 33.45
CA GLU A 61 24.59 0.87 34.12
C GLU A 61 23.69 2.11 34.05
N LEU A 62 22.38 1.91 33.87
CA LEU A 62 21.38 2.98 33.83
C LEU A 62 20.97 3.42 35.24
N ILE A 63 21.09 2.53 36.23
CA ILE A 63 20.90 2.84 37.66
C ILE A 63 22.07 2.31 38.49
N ARG A 64 22.32 2.93 39.65
CA ARG A 64 23.38 2.50 40.57
C ARG A 64 22.93 1.46 41.61
N SER A 65 21.64 1.48 41.98
CA SER A 65 21.10 0.63 43.04
C SER A 65 19.73 0.05 42.72
N VAL A 66 19.68 -1.28 42.69
CA VAL A 66 18.44 -2.08 42.56
C VAL A 66 17.48 -1.78 43.70
N SER A 67 17.98 -1.69 44.93
CA SER A 67 17.16 -1.46 46.12
C SER A 67 16.49 -0.09 46.09
N VAL A 68 17.21 0.95 45.68
CA VAL A 68 16.66 2.31 45.57
C VAL A 68 15.54 2.35 44.53
N PHE A 69 15.76 1.75 43.35
CA PHE A 69 14.72 1.67 42.32
C PHE A 69 13.47 0.92 42.82
N LYS A 70 13.64 -0.23 43.48
CA LYS A 70 12.52 -1.02 44.04
C LYS A 70 11.75 -0.26 45.12
N VAL A 71 12.45 0.43 46.02
CA VAL A 71 11.81 1.24 47.07
C VAL A 71 11.07 2.41 46.45
N ALA A 72 11.70 3.15 45.52
CA ALA A 72 11.06 4.26 44.80
C ALA A 72 9.82 3.81 44.02
N GLY A 73 9.88 2.66 43.34
CA GLY A 73 8.76 2.09 42.60
C GLY A 73 7.60 1.62 43.49
N ARG A 74 7.87 1.18 44.73
CA ARG A 74 6.83 0.86 45.72
C ARG A 74 6.21 2.11 46.32
N LEU A 75 7.04 3.08 46.72
CA LEU A 75 6.58 4.34 47.32
C LEU A 75 5.75 5.20 46.36
N SER A 76 5.99 5.09 45.06
CA SER A 76 5.19 5.79 44.05
C SER A 76 3.77 5.22 43.88
N GLY A 77 3.43 4.12 44.55
CA GLY A 77 2.13 3.44 44.43
C GLY A 77 1.92 2.75 43.07
N LYS A 78 2.98 2.69 42.26
CA LYS A 78 2.95 2.32 40.85
C LYS A 78 3.81 1.07 40.57
N SER A 79 4.06 0.27 41.62
CA SER A 79 4.92 -0.91 41.54
C SER A 79 4.42 -1.99 40.59
N THR A 80 3.12 -2.03 40.32
CA THR A 80 2.45 -2.93 39.38
C THR A 80 2.21 -2.30 38.00
N SER A 81 2.63 -1.05 37.78
CA SER A 81 2.31 -0.29 36.56
C SER A 81 3.52 -0.03 35.65
N LEU A 82 4.63 -0.74 35.84
CA LEU A 82 5.73 -0.70 34.86
C LEU A 82 5.23 -1.38 33.59
N LYS A 83 5.10 -0.62 32.50
CA LYS A 83 4.56 -1.14 31.25
C LYS A 83 5.66 -1.88 30.48
N ALA A 84 5.29 -2.96 29.80
CA ALA A 84 6.17 -3.58 28.82
C ALA A 84 6.35 -2.64 27.61
N GLY A 85 7.51 -2.69 26.98
CA GLY A 85 7.81 -1.90 25.80
C GLY A 85 9.28 -1.55 25.65
N GLU A 86 9.57 -0.88 24.54
CA GLU A 86 10.87 -0.28 24.25
C GLU A 86 10.86 1.17 24.73
N TYR A 87 11.89 1.58 25.47
CA TYR A 87 11.99 2.90 26.08
C TYR A 87 13.28 3.58 25.65
N ARG A 88 13.19 4.89 25.36
CA ARG A 88 14.38 5.71 25.12
C ARG A 88 14.78 6.40 26.42
N ILE A 89 15.86 5.93 27.02
CA ILE A 89 16.43 6.53 28.22
C ILE A 89 17.41 7.65 27.78
N PRO A 90 17.19 8.91 28.19
CA PRO A 90 18.07 10.01 27.79
C PRO A 90 19.46 9.92 28.45
N PRO A 91 20.47 10.61 27.89
CA PRO A 91 21.78 10.75 28.51
C PRO A 91 21.66 11.29 29.93
N ARG A 92 22.53 10.82 30.83
CA ARG A 92 22.60 11.28 32.22
C ARG A 92 21.26 11.20 32.97
N ALA A 93 20.39 10.27 32.59
CA ALA A 93 19.12 10.08 33.28
C ALA A 93 19.35 9.64 34.74
N SER A 94 18.53 10.15 35.65
CA SER A 94 18.52 9.71 37.04
C SER A 94 17.61 8.49 37.24
N THR A 95 17.80 7.76 38.33
CA THR A 95 16.94 6.63 38.71
C THR A 95 15.46 7.06 38.76
N LYS A 96 15.17 8.26 39.29
CA LYS A 96 13.83 8.85 39.31
C LYS A 96 13.26 9.06 37.92
N MET A 97 14.05 9.66 37.01
CA MET A 97 13.62 9.92 35.64
C MET A 97 13.33 8.62 34.89
N ILE A 98 14.19 7.61 35.03
CA ILE A 98 13.99 6.28 34.42
C ILE A 98 12.70 5.65 34.95
N LEU A 99 12.48 5.70 36.27
CA LEU A 99 11.24 5.21 36.88
C LEU A 99 10.01 5.94 36.30
N ASP A 100 10.06 7.27 36.17
CA ASP A 100 8.96 8.06 35.60
C ASP A 100 8.68 7.70 34.13
N ILE A 101 9.73 7.48 33.32
CA ILE A 101 9.60 7.04 31.90
C ILE A 101 8.87 5.69 31.82
N LEU A 102 9.28 4.72 32.63
CA LEU A 102 8.72 3.37 32.67
C LEU A 102 7.28 3.34 33.20
N VAL A 103 6.99 4.19 34.16
CA VAL A 103 5.67 4.32 34.78
C VAL A 103 4.68 5.00 33.83
N ASN A 104 5.09 6.08 33.17
CA ASN A 104 4.22 6.84 32.28
C ASN A 104 4.01 6.11 30.93
N GLY A 105 4.87 5.15 30.59
CA GLY A 105 4.77 4.39 29.34
C GLY A 105 5.17 5.21 28.13
N GLN A 106 6.20 6.05 28.26
CA GLN A 106 6.76 6.84 27.15
C GLN A 106 7.58 5.93 26.23
N ASN A 107 6.88 4.98 25.60
CA ASN A 107 7.48 3.94 24.78
C ASN A 107 7.91 4.52 23.42
N VAL A 108 8.95 3.94 22.84
CA VAL A 108 9.36 4.18 21.46
C VAL A 108 8.26 3.68 20.53
N VAL A 109 7.78 4.58 19.67
CA VAL A 109 6.80 4.26 18.64
C VAL A 109 7.52 3.86 17.37
N ARG A 110 7.31 2.62 16.94
CA ARG A 110 7.73 2.10 15.63
C ARG A 110 6.63 2.30 14.60
N ARG A 111 6.98 2.16 13.33
CA ARG A 111 6.03 2.23 12.21
C ARG A 111 6.24 1.07 11.26
N VAL A 112 5.15 0.57 10.71
CA VAL A 112 5.14 -0.32 9.55
C VAL A 112 4.33 0.36 8.45
N THR A 113 4.93 0.54 7.28
CA THR A 113 4.26 1.12 6.11
C THR A 113 3.89 0.00 5.17
N VAL A 114 2.60 -0.12 4.86
CA VAL A 114 2.08 -1.09 3.91
C VAL A 114 1.80 -0.38 2.59
N PRO A 115 2.57 -0.66 1.52
CA PRO A 115 2.31 -0.09 0.20
C PRO A 115 0.95 -0.51 -0.36
N GLU A 116 0.30 0.42 -1.06
CA GLU A 116 -0.94 0.17 -1.81
C GLU A 116 -0.74 -0.87 -2.91
N GLY A 117 -1.81 -1.58 -3.28
CA GLY A 117 -1.77 -2.55 -4.37
C GLY A 117 -1.10 -3.89 -4.04
N LYS A 118 -0.78 -4.14 -2.76
CA LYS A 118 -0.32 -5.44 -2.25
C LYS A 118 -1.48 -6.41 -2.02
N THR A 119 -1.23 -7.70 -2.24
CA THR A 119 -2.19 -8.77 -1.88
C THR A 119 -2.15 -9.02 -0.37
N SER A 120 -3.20 -9.61 0.20
CA SER A 120 -3.22 -9.94 1.64
C SER A 120 -2.07 -10.87 2.03
N ALA A 121 -1.69 -11.82 1.16
CA ALA A 121 -0.53 -12.68 1.38
C ALA A 121 0.78 -11.88 1.49
N GLN A 122 1.01 -10.93 0.57
CA GLN A 122 2.20 -10.06 0.61
C GLN A 122 2.22 -9.13 1.84
N ILE A 123 1.04 -8.71 2.33
CA ILE A 123 0.94 -7.95 3.58
C ILE A 123 1.33 -8.83 4.76
N PHE A 124 0.95 -10.10 4.75
CA PHE A 124 1.29 -11.04 5.83
C PHE A 124 2.79 -11.28 5.87
N GLU A 125 3.43 -11.53 4.72
CA GLU A 125 4.89 -11.61 4.61
C GLU A 125 5.57 -10.35 5.19
N LEU A 126 5.11 -9.16 4.79
CA LEU A 126 5.62 -7.89 5.30
C LEU A 126 5.48 -7.77 6.83
N LEU A 127 4.33 -8.13 7.39
CA LEU A 127 4.11 -8.09 8.84
C LEU A 127 4.96 -9.12 9.58
N MET A 128 5.17 -10.31 9.01
CA MET A 128 6.04 -11.35 9.56
C MET A 128 7.50 -10.87 9.62
N GLU A 129 7.98 -10.22 8.55
CA GLU A 129 9.34 -9.69 8.46
C GLU A 129 9.57 -8.40 9.27
N THR A 130 8.51 -7.72 9.70
CA THR A 130 8.61 -6.44 10.42
C THR A 130 9.21 -6.62 11.83
N PRO A 131 10.39 -6.03 12.14
CA PRO A 131 11.02 -6.17 13.45
C PRO A 131 10.23 -5.46 14.56
N GLY A 132 10.12 -6.13 15.71
CA GLY A 132 9.44 -5.61 16.90
C GLY A 132 7.94 -5.93 16.96
N LEU A 133 7.35 -6.51 15.92
CA LEU A 133 6.04 -7.17 16.03
C LEU A 133 6.24 -8.61 16.53
N ALA A 134 5.26 -9.09 17.31
CA ALA A 134 5.30 -10.41 17.94
C ALA A 134 4.09 -11.27 17.54
N GLY A 135 4.18 -12.57 17.83
CA GLY A 135 3.09 -13.53 17.61
C GLY A 135 2.90 -13.94 16.15
N GLU A 136 2.15 -15.01 15.98
CA GLU A 136 1.77 -15.55 14.67
C GLU A 136 0.55 -14.82 14.11
N LEU A 137 0.37 -14.93 12.80
CA LEU A 137 -0.82 -14.46 12.10
C LEU A 137 -1.70 -15.67 11.75
N PRO A 138 -3.04 -15.50 11.70
CA PRO A 138 -3.95 -16.52 11.18
C PRO A 138 -3.77 -16.70 9.66
N ALA A 139 -4.71 -17.39 9.00
CA ALA A 139 -4.74 -17.38 7.53
C ALA A 139 -4.99 -15.95 6.98
N PRO A 140 -4.38 -15.57 5.84
CA PRO A 140 -4.64 -14.28 5.21
C PRO A 140 -6.13 -14.08 4.89
N PRO A 141 -6.72 -12.94 5.25
CA PRO A 141 -8.09 -12.64 4.86
C PRO A 141 -8.18 -12.34 3.36
N PRO A 142 -9.40 -12.33 2.78
CA PRO A 142 -9.58 -11.96 1.37
C PRO A 142 -8.96 -10.61 1.03
N ASN A 143 -8.51 -10.44 -0.23
CA ASN A 143 -8.04 -9.15 -0.72
C ASN A 143 -9.15 -8.09 -0.63
N GLY A 144 -8.74 -6.83 -0.46
CA GLY A 144 -9.64 -5.69 -0.31
C GLY A 144 -10.16 -5.52 1.12
N THR A 145 -9.73 -6.34 2.07
CA THR A 145 -10.14 -6.24 3.49
C THR A 145 -9.14 -5.47 4.35
N LEU A 146 -7.94 -5.19 3.85
CA LEU A 146 -6.87 -4.56 4.62
C LEU A 146 -6.54 -3.20 4.03
N LEU A 147 -6.64 -2.12 4.80
CA LEU A 147 -6.27 -0.79 4.28
C LEU A 147 -4.74 -0.66 4.24
N PRO A 148 -4.13 -0.30 3.10
CA PRO A 148 -2.71 0.00 3.05
C PRO A 148 -2.46 1.41 3.59
N GLU A 149 -1.79 1.50 4.74
CA GLU A 149 -1.37 2.77 5.36
C GLU A 149 -0.06 2.57 6.14
N THR A 150 0.38 3.62 6.83
CA THR A 150 1.43 3.52 7.85
C THR A 150 0.82 3.34 9.24
N TYR A 151 1.05 2.17 9.83
CA TYR A 151 0.59 1.82 11.17
C TYR A 151 1.69 2.00 12.20
N THR A 152 1.36 2.67 13.29
CA THR A 152 2.26 2.86 14.44
C THR A 152 2.08 1.75 15.47
N PHE A 153 3.16 1.29 16.09
CA PHE A 153 3.12 0.22 17.09
C PHE A 153 4.25 0.33 18.11
N GLY A 154 4.04 -0.25 19.29
CA GLY A 154 5.10 -0.43 20.30
C GLY A 154 5.77 -1.80 20.14
N TYR A 155 6.99 -1.94 20.65
CA TYR A 155 7.70 -3.22 20.62
C TYR A 155 6.91 -4.34 21.32
N GLY A 156 6.90 -5.53 20.72
CA GLY A 156 6.23 -6.71 21.25
C GLY A 156 4.71 -6.74 21.02
N VAL A 157 4.16 -5.73 20.32
CA VAL A 157 2.74 -5.73 19.96
C VAL A 157 2.43 -6.93 19.05
N PRO A 158 1.35 -7.70 19.31
CA PRO A 158 0.97 -8.81 18.44
C PRO A 158 0.64 -8.35 17.03
N ARG A 159 1.08 -9.09 16.01
CA ARG A 159 0.77 -8.83 14.60
C ARG A 159 -0.74 -8.80 14.33
N THR A 160 -1.51 -9.61 15.07
CA THR A 160 -2.97 -9.63 15.02
C THR A 160 -3.61 -8.29 15.37
N VAL A 161 -3.00 -7.48 16.24
CA VAL A 161 -3.49 -6.13 16.57
C VAL A 161 -3.33 -5.19 15.36
N ILE A 162 -2.23 -5.29 14.63
CA ILE A 162 -2.04 -4.51 13.40
C ILE A 162 -3.01 -4.97 12.32
N LEU A 163 -3.17 -6.29 12.15
CA LEU A 163 -4.16 -6.87 11.24
C LEU A 163 -5.57 -6.34 11.52
N GLN A 164 -6.01 -6.38 12.76
CA GLN A 164 -7.32 -5.89 13.16
C GLN A 164 -7.49 -4.39 12.85
N ARG A 165 -6.48 -3.56 13.15
CA ARG A 165 -6.50 -2.13 12.83
C ARG A 165 -6.58 -1.88 11.32
N MET A 166 -5.94 -2.70 10.49
CA MET A 166 -6.04 -2.61 9.03
C MET A 166 -7.46 -2.92 8.54
N GLN A 167 -8.10 -3.94 9.13
CA GLN A 167 -9.48 -4.32 8.80
C GLN A 167 -10.49 -3.24 9.23
N GLU A 168 -10.35 -2.74 10.45
CA GLU A 168 -11.18 -1.64 10.97
C GLU A 168 -11.00 -0.37 10.12
N ALA A 169 -9.77 -0.05 9.72
CA ALA A 169 -9.49 1.10 8.87
C ALA A 169 -10.11 0.96 7.47
N MET A 170 -10.04 -0.23 6.85
CA MET A 170 -10.69 -0.49 5.56
C MET A 170 -12.20 -0.35 5.67
N GLN A 171 -12.80 -1.02 6.66
CA GLN A 171 -14.23 -0.98 6.90
C GLN A 171 -14.72 0.45 7.12
N LYS A 172 -14.04 1.20 7.99
CA LYS A 172 -14.34 2.61 8.23
C LYS A 172 -14.22 3.44 6.96
N THR A 173 -13.15 3.25 6.19
CA THR A 173 -12.90 4.02 4.96
C THR A 173 -14.02 3.84 3.96
N ILE A 174 -14.42 2.60 3.69
CA ILE A 174 -15.52 2.36 2.76
C ILE A 174 -16.85 2.84 3.33
N ASP A 175 -17.11 2.68 4.63
CA ASP A 175 -18.33 3.16 5.27
C ASP A 175 -18.48 4.68 5.21
N ASP A 176 -17.37 5.41 5.38
CA ASP A 176 -17.35 6.88 5.30
C ASP A 176 -17.55 7.38 3.86
N LEU A 177 -16.98 6.70 2.87
CA LEU A 177 -17.06 7.11 1.46
C LEU A 177 -18.37 6.68 0.79
N TRP A 178 -18.97 5.57 1.22
CA TRP A 178 -20.11 4.94 0.56
C TRP A 178 -21.36 5.84 0.41
N PRO A 179 -21.75 6.68 1.40
CA PRO A 179 -22.91 7.57 1.27
C PRO A 179 -22.75 8.63 0.18
N TYR A 180 -21.51 8.98 -0.17
CA TYR A 180 -21.19 10.02 -1.16
C TYR A 180 -20.90 9.47 -2.56
N ARG A 181 -21.14 8.16 -2.76
CA ARG A 181 -20.95 7.54 -4.06
C ARG A 181 -21.92 8.09 -5.09
N ASP A 182 -21.51 8.05 -6.34
CA ASP A 182 -22.36 8.40 -7.45
C ASP A 182 -23.59 7.46 -7.51
N PRO A 183 -24.82 7.97 -7.67
CA PRO A 183 -26.02 7.14 -7.69
C PRO A 183 -26.14 6.28 -8.95
N ASP A 184 -25.43 6.63 -10.03
CA ASP A 184 -25.47 5.95 -11.33
C ASP A 184 -24.29 4.97 -11.49
N LEU A 185 -23.90 4.26 -10.43
CA LEU A 185 -22.85 3.23 -10.49
C LEU A 185 -23.43 1.87 -10.94
N PRO A 186 -22.70 1.08 -11.74
CA PRO A 186 -23.16 -0.22 -12.25
C PRO A 186 -23.05 -1.36 -11.23
N TYR A 187 -22.76 -1.05 -9.96
CA TYR A 187 -22.63 -2.01 -8.87
C TYR A 187 -23.36 -1.50 -7.62
N THR A 188 -23.81 -2.43 -6.79
CA THR A 188 -24.71 -2.15 -5.66
C THR A 188 -24.08 -2.45 -4.32
N THR A 189 -22.97 -3.19 -4.29
CA THR A 189 -22.31 -3.64 -3.06
C THR A 189 -20.94 -2.99 -2.85
N LYS A 190 -20.55 -2.86 -1.58
CA LYS A 190 -19.21 -2.39 -1.17
C LYS A 190 -18.11 -3.29 -1.72
N ASN A 191 -18.34 -4.60 -1.76
CA ASN A 191 -17.38 -5.56 -2.30
C ASN A 191 -17.12 -5.35 -3.79
N GLU A 192 -18.16 -5.11 -4.60
CA GLU A 192 -17.97 -4.79 -6.03
C GLU A 192 -17.17 -3.49 -6.24
N ALA A 193 -17.41 -2.47 -5.41
CA ALA A 193 -16.62 -1.25 -5.44
C ALA A 193 -15.16 -1.52 -5.07
N LEU A 194 -14.87 -2.31 -4.03
CA LEU A 194 -13.51 -2.72 -3.67
C LEU A 194 -12.84 -3.53 -4.78
N THR A 195 -13.59 -4.39 -5.46
CA THR A 195 -13.08 -5.14 -6.61
C THR A 195 -12.62 -4.20 -7.70
N LEU A 196 -13.45 -3.23 -8.09
CA LEU A 196 -13.06 -2.25 -9.10
C LEU A 196 -11.91 -1.36 -8.62
N ALA A 197 -11.91 -0.95 -7.35
CA ALA A 197 -10.83 -0.16 -6.75
C ALA A 197 -9.50 -0.90 -6.83
N SER A 198 -9.48 -2.21 -6.58
CA SER A 198 -8.27 -3.03 -6.68
C SER A 198 -7.74 -3.13 -8.13
N ILE A 199 -8.63 -3.11 -9.12
CA ILE A 199 -8.23 -3.06 -10.54
C ILE A 199 -7.61 -1.70 -10.86
N VAL A 200 -8.31 -0.61 -10.49
CA VAL A 200 -7.85 0.76 -10.73
C VAL A 200 -6.51 1.03 -10.04
N GLU A 201 -6.31 0.52 -8.83
CA GLU A 201 -5.04 0.59 -8.09
C GLU A 201 -3.86 0.01 -8.89
N LYS A 202 -4.07 -1.13 -9.56
CA LYS A 202 -3.01 -1.79 -10.33
C LYS A 202 -2.80 -1.20 -11.72
N GLU A 203 -3.73 -0.38 -12.20
CA GLU A 203 -3.70 0.15 -13.58
C GLU A 203 -2.87 1.43 -13.70
N THR A 204 -2.81 2.28 -12.67
CA THR A 204 -2.11 3.57 -12.77
C THR A 204 -1.16 3.84 -11.61
N SER A 205 -0.02 4.42 -11.97
CA SER A 205 0.91 5.04 -11.03
C SER A 205 0.79 6.57 -10.98
N VAL A 206 -0.08 7.16 -11.82
CA VAL A 206 -0.34 8.60 -11.89
C VAL A 206 -1.64 8.92 -11.13
N PRO A 207 -1.56 9.56 -9.94
CA PRO A 207 -2.72 9.78 -9.10
C PRO A 207 -3.86 10.55 -9.76
N GLU A 208 -3.53 11.53 -10.60
CA GLU A 208 -4.49 12.42 -11.25
C GLU A 208 -5.33 11.73 -12.32
N GLU A 209 -4.83 10.64 -12.92
CA GLU A 209 -5.55 9.87 -13.94
C GLU A 209 -6.55 8.88 -13.33
N ARG A 210 -6.40 8.57 -12.03
CA ARG A 210 -7.14 7.51 -11.36
C ARG A 210 -8.68 7.67 -11.46
N PRO A 211 -9.28 8.85 -11.23
CA PRO A 211 -10.73 9.04 -11.39
C PRO A 211 -11.20 8.86 -12.84
N ARG A 212 -10.34 9.15 -13.82
CA ARG A 212 -10.64 9.01 -15.25
C ARG A 212 -10.58 7.55 -15.71
N ILE A 213 -9.60 6.79 -15.22
CA ILE A 213 -9.49 5.34 -15.44
C ILE A 213 -10.69 4.62 -14.82
N ALA A 214 -11.08 4.98 -13.59
CA ALA A 214 -12.31 4.49 -12.97
C ALA A 214 -13.54 4.77 -13.85
N GLY A 215 -13.65 5.98 -14.40
CA GLY A 215 -14.70 6.35 -15.37
C GLY A 215 -14.74 5.44 -16.61
N VAL A 216 -13.58 5.10 -17.19
CA VAL A 216 -13.50 4.18 -18.33
C VAL A 216 -14.04 2.79 -17.98
N PHE A 217 -13.59 2.20 -16.87
CA PHE A 217 -14.06 0.88 -16.46
C PHE A 217 -15.56 0.88 -16.14
N ILE A 218 -16.06 1.92 -15.47
CA ILE A 218 -17.50 2.07 -15.19
C ILE A 218 -18.31 2.18 -16.48
N ASN A 219 -17.83 2.93 -17.47
CA ASN A 219 -18.48 3.02 -18.77
C ASN A 219 -18.50 1.67 -19.49
N ARG A 220 -17.41 0.89 -19.41
CA ARG A 220 -17.36 -0.48 -19.96
C ARG A 220 -18.39 -1.38 -19.29
N LEU A 221 -18.47 -1.37 -17.96
CA LEU A 221 -19.46 -2.14 -17.20
C LEU A 221 -20.89 -1.80 -17.61
N LYS A 222 -21.24 -0.51 -17.67
CA LYS A 222 -22.57 -0.05 -18.10
C LYS A 222 -22.94 -0.51 -19.51
N ARG A 223 -21.96 -0.67 -20.40
CA ARG A 223 -22.16 -1.12 -21.79
C ARG A 223 -22.09 -2.64 -21.96
N GLY A 224 -21.86 -3.40 -20.88
CA GLY A 224 -21.66 -4.84 -20.95
C GLY A 224 -20.42 -5.26 -21.75
N MET A 225 -19.41 -4.38 -21.77
CA MET A 225 -18.09 -4.64 -22.33
C MET A 225 -17.24 -5.40 -21.30
N ARG A 226 -16.29 -6.20 -21.79
CA ARG A 226 -15.25 -6.77 -20.94
C ARG A 226 -14.32 -5.68 -20.40
N LEU A 227 -13.74 -5.89 -19.22
CA LEU A 227 -12.82 -4.91 -18.63
C LEU A 227 -11.44 -4.95 -19.28
N GLN A 228 -10.95 -6.13 -19.68
CA GLN A 228 -9.69 -6.34 -20.40
C GLN A 228 -8.50 -5.60 -19.77
N THR A 229 -8.20 -5.95 -18.52
CA THR A 229 -7.12 -5.35 -17.72
C THR A 229 -6.09 -6.42 -17.33
N ASP A 230 -4.82 -6.17 -17.64
CA ASP A 230 -3.71 -7.11 -17.44
C ASP A 230 -3.54 -7.57 -15.99
N PRO A 231 -3.61 -6.69 -14.95
CA PRO A 231 -3.56 -7.08 -13.55
C PRO A 231 -4.45 -8.26 -13.17
N THR A 232 -5.65 -8.35 -13.74
CA THR A 232 -6.59 -9.44 -13.43
C THR A 232 -6.16 -10.79 -14.01
N VAL A 233 -5.47 -10.78 -15.15
CA VAL A 233 -4.86 -11.99 -15.75
C VAL A 233 -3.61 -12.37 -14.98
N ILE A 234 -2.78 -11.40 -14.59
CA ILE A 234 -1.62 -11.64 -13.74
C ILE A 234 -2.05 -12.32 -12.44
N TYR A 235 -3.11 -11.82 -11.80
CA TYR A 235 -3.70 -12.45 -10.62
C TYR A 235 -4.11 -13.90 -10.89
N ALA A 236 -4.77 -14.15 -12.01
CA ALA A 236 -5.24 -15.47 -12.41
C ALA A 236 -4.10 -16.50 -12.64
N ILE A 237 -3.03 -16.11 -13.33
CA ILE A 237 -1.95 -17.05 -13.70
C ILE A 237 -0.87 -17.22 -12.62
N THR A 238 -0.92 -16.40 -11.57
CA THR A 238 0.03 -16.43 -10.44
C THR A 238 -0.62 -16.96 -9.16
N ASP A 239 -1.78 -17.61 -9.28
CA ASP A 239 -2.58 -18.13 -8.17
C ASP A 239 -2.82 -17.08 -7.06
N GLY A 240 -3.05 -15.83 -7.47
CA GLY A 240 -3.31 -14.71 -6.59
C GLY A 240 -2.10 -14.03 -5.95
N SER A 241 -0.87 -14.50 -6.22
CA SER A 241 0.35 -13.88 -5.65
C SER A 241 0.73 -12.54 -6.29
N MET A 242 0.30 -12.29 -7.53
CA MET A 242 0.65 -11.12 -8.34
C MET A 242 2.16 -11.00 -8.68
N ASP A 243 2.99 -12.00 -8.36
CA ASP A 243 4.42 -12.00 -8.67
C ASP A 243 4.71 -12.71 -10.00
N LEU A 244 4.60 -11.97 -11.11
CA LEU A 244 4.95 -12.49 -12.43
C LEU A 244 6.37 -12.03 -12.81
N LYS A 245 7.34 -12.95 -12.69
CA LYS A 245 8.76 -12.71 -13.03
C LYS A 245 9.06 -12.57 -14.52
N ARG A 246 8.05 -12.80 -15.36
CA ARG A 246 8.11 -12.64 -16.82
C ARG A 246 7.04 -11.66 -17.27
N ARG A 247 7.08 -11.30 -18.55
CA ARG A 247 6.00 -10.50 -19.12
C ARG A 247 4.80 -11.38 -19.46
N LEU A 248 3.63 -10.76 -19.50
CA LEU A 248 2.40 -11.39 -19.94
C LEU A 248 2.50 -11.74 -21.42
N THR A 249 1.97 -12.89 -21.82
CA THR A 249 1.97 -13.39 -23.19
C THR A 249 0.55 -13.44 -23.75
N HIS A 250 0.40 -13.57 -25.07
CA HIS A 250 -0.90 -13.75 -25.71
C HIS A 250 -1.63 -15.02 -25.25
N ALA A 251 -0.89 -16.08 -24.92
CA ALA A 251 -1.46 -17.31 -24.40
C ALA A 251 -2.09 -17.09 -23.02
N ASP A 252 -1.41 -16.33 -22.14
CA ASP A 252 -1.91 -16.02 -20.80
C ASP A 252 -3.25 -15.28 -20.85
N LEU A 253 -3.44 -14.35 -21.80
CA LEU A 253 -4.69 -13.60 -21.96
C LEU A 253 -5.91 -14.48 -22.28
N ARG A 254 -5.69 -15.69 -22.78
CA ARG A 254 -6.75 -16.62 -23.17
C ARG A 254 -7.02 -17.71 -22.14
N VAL A 255 -6.28 -17.73 -21.03
CA VAL A 255 -6.47 -18.70 -19.95
C VAL A 255 -7.89 -18.58 -19.41
N ASP A 256 -8.59 -19.71 -19.31
CA ASP A 256 -9.91 -19.72 -18.68
C ASP A 256 -9.77 -19.65 -17.15
N HIS A 257 -10.14 -18.51 -16.59
CA HIS A 257 -10.11 -18.30 -15.14
C HIS A 257 -11.20 -17.28 -14.74
N PRO A 258 -11.86 -17.42 -13.57
CA PRO A 258 -12.89 -16.48 -13.11
C PRO A 258 -12.45 -15.02 -13.03
N PHE A 259 -11.16 -14.77 -12.77
CA PHE A 259 -10.59 -13.42 -12.73
C PHE A 259 -10.18 -12.88 -14.10
N ASN A 260 -10.14 -13.69 -15.16
CA ASN A 260 -9.68 -13.22 -16.46
C ASN A 260 -10.74 -12.33 -17.14
N THR A 261 -10.53 -11.01 -17.07
CA THR A 261 -11.42 -10.01 -17.68
C THR A 261 -11.28 -9.86 -19.19
N TYR A 262 -10.44 -10.66 -19.84
CA TYR A 262 -10.39 -10.78 -21.30
C TYR A 262 -11.36 -11.83 -21.84
N THR A 263 -11.68 -12.84 -21.04
CA THR A 263 -12.61 -13.91 -21.42
C THR A 263 -14.00 -13.65 -20.85
N ARG A 264 -14.09 -13.08 -19.65
CA ARG A 264 -15.34 -12.86 -18.90
C ARG A 264 -15.78 -11.39 -18.88
N LYS A 265 -17.09 -11.17 -18.90
CA LYS A 265 -17.72 -9.85 -18.77
C LYS A 265 -18.00 -9.53 -17.30
N GLY A 266 -18.10 -8.24 -16.99
CA GLY A 266 -18.36 -7.77 -15.64
C GLY A 266 -17.11 -7.71 -14.77
N LEU A 267 -17.32 -7.57 -13.47
CA LEU A 267 -16.26 -7.59 -12.47
C LEU A 267 -15.79 -9.03 -12.20
N PRO A 268 -14.50 -9.24 -11.86
CA PRO A 268 -14.06 -10.52 -11.30
C PRO A 268 -14.75 -10.78 -9.95
N PRO A 269 -14.72 -12.03 -9.43
CA PRO A 269 -15.51 -12.40 -8.25
C PRO A 269 -15.05 -11.73 -6.94
N ALA A 270 -13.81 -11.24 -6.87
CA ALA A 270 -13.27 -10.57 -5.69
C ALA A 270 -12.14 -9.59 -6.08
N PRO A 271 -11.67 -8.73 -5.14
CA PRO A 271 -10.51 -7.88 -5.35
C PRO A 271 -9.23 -8.67 -5.65
N ILE A 272 -8.35 -8.09 -6.48
CA ILE A 272 -7.04 -8.68 -6.83
C ILE A 272 -5.89 -8.21 -5.93
N CYS A 273 -6.12 -7.16 -5.14
CA CYS A 273 -5.19 -6.62 -4.16
C CYS A 273 -5.94 -5.78 -3.12
N ASN A 274 -5.22 -5.19 -2.17
CA ASN A 274 -5.74 -4.22 -1.23
C ASN A 274 -5.56 -2.79 -1.78
N PRO A 275 -6.65 -2.10 -2.14
CA PRO A 275 -6.58 -0.75 -2.70
C PRO A 275 -6.38 0.32 -1.62
N GLY A 276 -5.77 1.43 -2.01
CA GLY A 276 -5.70 2.63 -1.18
C GLY A 276 -7.03 3.38 -1.11
N ARG A 277 -7.11 4.33 -0.16
CA ARG A 277 -8.28 5.19 0.01
C ARG A 277 -8.65 5.94 -1.28
N ASP A 278 -7.66 6.42 -2.02
CA ASP A 278 -7.86 7.21 -3.23
C ASP A 278 -8.44 6.38 -4.38
N SER A 279 -8.07 5.10 -4.48
CA SER A 279 -8.67 4.16 -5.44
C SER A 279 -10.11 3.85 -5.10
N ILE A 280 -10.43 3.68 -3.81
CA ILE A 280 -11.82 3.51 -3.35
C ILE A 280 -12.64 4.77 -3.68
N GLN A 281 -12.10 5.96 -3.40
CA GLN A 281 -12.77 7.22 -3.73
C GLN A 281 -12.98 7.39 -5.24
N ALA A 282 -11.98 7.05 -6.06
CA ALA A 282 -12.04 7.19 -7.51
C ALA A 282 -13.14 6.34 -8.15
N VAL A 283 -13.41 5.14 -7.62
CA VAL A 283 -14.49 4.29 -8.14
C VAL A 283 -15.85 4.70 -7.58
N LEU A 284 -15.93 5.22 -6.35
CA LEU A 284 -17.20 5.69 -5.80
C LEU A 284 -17.62 7.04 -6.40
N ASN A 285 -16.67 7.89 -6.78
CA ASN A 285 -16.93 9.18 -7.43
C ASN A 285 -16.00 9.37 -8.64
N PRO A 286 -16.29 8.70 -9.77
CA PRO A 286 -15.43 8.73 -10.95
C PRO A 286 -15.56 10.05 -11.71
N MET A 287 -14.53 10.37 -12.50
CA MET A 287 -14.65 11.45 -13.47
C MET A 287 -15.73 11.11 -14.51
N LYS A 288 -16.64 12.04 -14.75
CA LYS A 288 -17.66 11.91 -15.81
C LYS A 288 -17.00 12.07 -17.18
N THR A 289 -17.06 11.00 -17.98
CA THR A 289 -16.48 10.94 -19.33
C THR A 289 -17.26 9.92 -20.16
N ASP A 290 -17.17 10.01 -21.49
CA ASP A 290 -17.71 9.00 -22.41
C ASP A 290 -16.64 8.01 -22.89
N GLU A 291 -15.43 8.13 -22.35
CA GLU A 291 -14.28 7.34 -22.76
C GLU A 291 -14.45 5.87 -22.34
N ILE A 292 -14.06 4.98 -23.24
CA ILE A 292 -14.15 3.52 -23.02
C ILE A 292 -12.84 2.81 -23.37
N TYR A 293 -11.80 3.55 -23.78
CA TYR A 293 -10.48 3.01 -24.07
C TYR A 293 -9.41 3.96 -23.54
N PHE A 294 -8.31 3.39 -23.04
CA PHE A 294 -7.08 4.10 -22.75
C PHE A 294 -5.88 3.27 -23.15
N VAL A 295 -4.76 3.91 -23.46
CA VAL A 295 -3.48 3.27 -23.77
C VAL A 295 -2.36 4.15 -23.23
N ALA A 296 -1.26 3.55 -22.81
CA ALA A 296 -0.08 4.29 -22.38
C ALA A 296 0.33 5.33 -23.45
N ASP A 297 0.74 6.52 -23.02
CA ASP A 297 1.17 7.60 -23.91
C ASP A 297 2.70 7.61 -24.18
N GLY A 298 3.47 6.86 -23.38
CA GLY A 298 4.93 6.75 -23.45
C GLY A 298 5.70 7.74 -22.56
N THR A 299 4.99 8.63 -21.86
CA THR A 299 5.52 9.56 -20.85
C THR A 299 5.36 9.02 -19.43
N GLY A 300 4.40 8.11 -19.22
CA GLY A 300 4.08 7.52 -17.92
C GLY A 300 2.58 7.57 -17.59
N GLY A 301 1.80 8.35 -18.35
CA GLY A 301 0.34 8.42 -18.27
C GLY A 301 -0.35 7.71 -19.42
N HIS A 302 -1.59 8.12 -19.69
CA HIS A 302 -2.47 7.47 -20.66
C HIS A 302 -3.14 8.46 -21.62
N THR A 303 -3.30 8.02 -22.87
CA THR A 303 -4.19 8.67 -23.84
C THR A 303 -5.54 7.96 -23.83
N PHE A 304 -6.60 8.72 -23.56
CA PHE A 304 -7.97 8.21 -23.48
C PHE A 304 -8.72 8.43 -24.79
N SER A 305 -9.73 7.60 -25.07
CA SER A 305 -10.52 7.68 -26.30
C SER A 305 -11.93 7.09 -26.15
N LYS A 306 -12.85 7.62 -26.97
CA LYS A 306 -14.27 7.24 -26.96
C LYS A 306 -14.60 6.10 -27.95
N THR A 307 -13.77 5.91 -28.97
CA THR A 307 -14.02 4.95 -30.06
C THR A 307 -12.80 4.08 -30.34
N PHE A 308 -13.04 2.87 -30.85
CA PHE A 308 -11.96 1.95 -31.19
C PHE A 308 -11.05 2.51 -32.29
N LYS A 309 -11.62 3.24 -33.26
CA LYS A 309 -10.83 3.92 -34.32
C LYS A 309 -9.83 4.92 -33.74
N GLN A 310 -10.22 5.70 -32.73
CA GLN A 310 -9.30 6.61 -32.03
C GLN A 310 -8.26 5.83 -31.24
N HIS A 311 -8.68 4.80 -30.51
CA HIS A 311 -7.78 3.95 -29.74
C HIS A 311 -6.69 3.30 -30.59
N LYS A 312 -7.05 2.76 -31.77
CA LYS A 312 -6.11 2.19 -32.75
C LYS A 312 -5.08 3.20 -33.25
N ARG A 313 -5.47 4.47 -33.45
CA ARG A 313 -4.54 5.56 -33.79
C ARG A 313 -3.58 5.84 -32.64
N ASN A 314 -4.07 5.90 -31.41
CA ASN A 314 -3.26 6.12 -30.21
C ASN A 314 -2.24 4.98 -30.01
N ILE A 315 -2.66 3.73 -30.15
CA ILE A 315 -1.77 2.55 -30.12
C ILE A 315 -0.66 2.68 -31.17
N THR A 316 -1.01 3.07 -32.40
CA THR A 316 -0.05 3.21 -33.51
C THR A 316 0.96 4.32 -33.21
N ALA A 317 0.50 5.45 -32.68
CA ALA A 317 1.36 6.57 -32.28
C ALA A 317 2.31 6.14 -31.16
N TRP A 318 1.80 5.47 -30.13
CA TRP A 318 2.57 4.95 -29.01
C TRP A 318 3.64 3.94 -29.45
N LYS A 319 3.27 2.94 -30.30
CA LYS A 319 4.23 1.97 -30.89
C LYS A 319 5.38 2.67 -31.61
N ARG A 320 5.09 3.73 -32.37
CA ARG A 320 6.11 4.54 -33.09
C ARG A 320 7.02 5.29 -32.13
N ALA A 321 6.47 6.01 -31.17
CA ALA A 321 7.23 6.78 -30.17
C ALA A 321 8.16 5.86 -29.36
N ARG A 322 7.65 4.71 -28.92
CA ARG A 322 8.43 3.68 -28.22
C ARG A 322 9.60 3.16 -29.04
N ARG A 323 9.38 2.81 -30.32
CA ARG A 323 10.45 2.34 -31.22
C ARG A 323 11.55 3.39 -31.36
N GLN A 324 11.18 4.66 -31.52
CA GLN A 324 12.15 5.75 -31.61
C GLN A 324 12.95 5.92 -30.31
N LYS A 325 12.30 5.88 -29.14
CA LYS A 325 12.96 5.94 -27.83
C LYS A 325 13.96 4.79 -27.65
N ARG A 326 13.59 3.56 -28.01
CA ARG A 326 14.48 2.39 -27.97
C ARG A 326 15.70 2.54 -28.89
N LEU A 327 15.48 3.03 -30.11
CA LEU A 327 16.57 3.29 -31.05
C LEU A 327 17.51 4.40 -30.55
N ALA A 328 16.97 5.46 -29.95
CA ALA A 328 17.75 6.54 -29.36
C ALA A 328 18.59 6.05 -28.16
N LEU A 329 18.02 5.23 -27.28
CA LEU A 329 18.74 4.62 -26.15
C LEU A 329 19.87 3.70 -26.64
N ARG A 330 19.61 2.83 -27.63
CA ARG A 330 20.64 1.99 -28.25
C ARG A 330 21.77 2.81 -28.87
N ARG A 331 21.44 3.90 -29.57
CA ARG A 331 22.44 4.81 -30.14
C ARG A 331 23.27 5.49 -29.05
N ARG A 332 22.67 5.88 -27.93
CA ARG A 332 23.38 6.47 -26.77
C ARG A 332 24.30 5.44 -26.11
N ALA A 333 23.83 4.21 -25.91
CA ALA A 333 24.64 3.12 -25.36
C ALA A 333 25.84 2.82 -26.27
N ALA A 334 25.62 2.62 -27.57
CA ALA A 334 26.69 2.38 -28.54
C ALA A 334 27.73 3.51 -28.57
N LYS A 335 27.30 4.78 -28.47
CA LYS A 335 28.23 5.93 -28.35
C LYS A 335 29.05 5.88 -27.06
N LYS A 336 28.45 5.54 -25.91
CA LYS A 336 29.17 5.38 -24.65
C LYS A 336 30.24 4.27 -24.74
N THR A 337 29.88 3.11 -25.29
CA THR A 337 30.81 1.99 -25.49
C THR A 337 31.95 2.36 -26.44
N ALA A 338 31.66 3.07 -27.53
CA ALA A 338 32.70 3.54 -28.47
C ALA A 338 33.67 4.56 -27.84
N VAL A 339 33.16 5.46 -26.98
CA VAL A 339 34.00 6.41 -26.23
C VAL A 339 34.86 5.70 -25.19
N ALA A 340 34.31 4.72 -24.47
CA ALA A 340 35.06 3.90 -23.51
C ALA A 340 36.17 3.10 -24.21
N ARG A 341 35.87 2.50 -25.36
CA ARG A 341 36.85 1.76 -26.17
C ARG A 341 37.98 2.67 -26.68
N LYS A 342 37.66 3.88 -27.14
CA LYS A 342 38.68 4.88 -27.54
C LYS A 342 39.54 5.39 -26.38
N LYS A 343 39.02 5.42 -25.15
CA LYS A 343 39.81 5.76 -23.95
C LYS A 343 40.75 4.61 -23.54
N ASN A 344 40.33 3.35 -23.67
CA ASN A 344 41.19 2.20 -23.36
C ASN A 344 42.30 1.97 -24.40
N VAL A 345 42.09 2.30 -25.68
CA VAL A 345 43.13 2.19 -26.72
C VAL A 345 44.27 3.22 -26.54
N LYS A 346 44.07 4.29 -25.74
CA LYS A 346 45.11 5.29 -25.44
C LYS A 346 45.98 4.96 -24.22
N LYS A 347 45.82 3.80 -23.57
CA LYS A 347 46.76 3.31 -22.54
C LYS A 347 47.77 2.38 -23.22
N PRO A 348 49.07 2.72 -23.30
CA PRO A 348 50.05 1.82 -23.87
C PRO A 348 50.25 0.63 -22.93
N THR A 349 49.96 -0.58 -23.41
CA THR A 349 50.41 -1.82 -22.79
C THR A 349 51.85 -2.06 -23.20
N THR A 350 52.79 -1.77 -22.30
CA THR A 350 54.18 -2.19 -22.43
C THR A 350 54.25 -3.72 -22.34
N PRO A 351 54.83 -4.44 -23.31
CA PRO A 351 55.08 -5.87 -23.18
C PRO A 351 56.32 -6.05 -22.29
N THR A 352 56.13 -6.51 -21.06
CA THR A 352 57.25 -6.91 -20.19
C THR A 352 57.68 -8.32 -20.56
N VAL A 353 58.89 -8.46 -21.10
CA VAL A 353 59.58 -9.74 -21.29
C VAL A 353 60.47 -10.00 -20.07
N SER A 354 60.24 -11.11 -19.36
CA SER A 354 61.17 -11.82 -18.45
C SER A 354 60.35 -12.88 -17.69
N ALA A 355 60.71 -14.14 -17.47
CA ALA A 355 61.81 -14.99 -17.89
C ALA A 355 61.32 -16.45 -17.75
N ARG A 356 61.99 -17.35 -18.46
CA ARG A 356 61.77 -18.81 -18.52
C ARG A 356 62.21 -19.50 -17.23
N ALA A 357 61.35 -20.32 -16.62
CA ALA A 357 61.76 -21.40 -15.70
C ALA A 357 60.78 -22.59 -15.68
N VAL A 358 61.27 -23.72 -16.23
CA VAL A 358 61.10 -25.15 -15.86
C VAL A 358 59.71 -25.82 -15.86
N ARG A 359 59.65 -26.97 -16.56
CA ARG A 359 58.54 -27.93 -16.70
C ARG A 359 58.49 -28.96 -15.54
N GLY A 360 57.28 -29.43 -15.19
CA GLY A 360 56.96 -30.66 -14.43
C GLY A 360 55.44 -30.82 -14.18
N PRO A 361 54.84 -32.02 -14.06
CA PRO A 361 53.65 -32.39 -14.86
C PRO A 361 52.26 -32.49 -14.17
N ILE A 362 51.22 -32.19 -14.97
CA ILE A 362 49.87 -32.80 -15.17
C ILE A 362 49.10 -33.42 -13.96
N ALA A 363 47.92 -32.85 -13.65
CA ALA A 363 46.57 -33.48 -13.53
C ALA A 363 45.54 -32.39 -13.11
N ALA A 364 44.62 -31.95 -13.98
CA ALA A 364 43.27 -32.48 -14.23
C ALA A 364 42.24 -32.20 -13.11
N ASP A 365 41.50 -31.09 -13.21
CA ASP A 365 40.03 -31.04 -13.14
C ASP A 365 39.57 -29.63 -13.58
N GLY A 366 38.61 -29.59 -14.51
CA GLY A 366 38.08 -28.38 -15.12
C GLY A 366 36.89 -27.84 -14.35
N THR A 367 36.98 -26.58 -13.93
CA THR A 367 35.81 -25.73 -13.74
C THR A 367 36.12 -24.36 -14.33
N VAL A 368 35.56 -24.10 -15.51
CA VAL A 368 35.54 -22.77 -16.12
C VAL A 368 34.56 -21.92 -15.31
N THR A 369 35.08 -20.88 -14.66
CA THR A 369 34.27 -19.84 -14.03
C THR A 369 33.56 -19.03 -15.11
N ILE A 370 32.23 -19.06 -15.09
CA ILE A 370 31.38 -18.19 -15.91
C ILE A 370 31.31 -16.85 -15.17
N ASP A 371 32.31 -15.99 -15.40
CA ASP A 371 32.25 -14.60 -14.98
C ASP A 371 31.37 -13.80 -15.96
N ALA A 372 30.38 -13.13 -15.39
CA ALA A 372 29.67 -11.96 -15.91
C ALA A 372 29.18 -12.03 -17.38
N ILE A 373 28.02 -12.65 -17.57
CA ILE A 373 27.22 -12.43 -18.78
C ILE A 373 26.32 -11.21 -18.54
N ASP A 374 26.55 -10.17 -19.34
CA ASP A 374 25.83 -8.90 -19.43
C ASP A 374 24.30 -9.02 -19.32
N GLU A 375 23.73 -8.56 -18.21
CA GLU A 375 22.27 -8.35 -18.04
C GLU A 375 21.70 -7.24 -18.95
N GLU A 376 22.53 -6.45 -19.62
CA GLU A 376 22.08 -5.23 -20.32
C GLU A 376 21.60 -5.45 -21.78
N THR A 377 21.52 -6.71 -22.27
CA THR A 377 21.12 -7.00 -23.67
C THR A 377 20.00 -8.01 -23.88
N ALA A 378 19.27 -8.40 -22.84
CA ALA A 378 18.04 -9.18 -23.02
C ALA A 378 16.93 -8.30 -23.66
N ILE A 379 16.77 -8.42 -24.98
CA ILE A 379 15.71 -7.77 -25.76
C ILE A 379 14.37 -8.44 -25.41
N ALA A 380 13.79 -8.04 -24.28
CA ALA A 380 12.47 -8.49 -23.84
C ALA A 380 11.37 -7.60 -24.45
N ILE A 381 10.54 -8.20 -25.31
CA ILE A 381 9.25 -7.68 -25.81
C ILE A 381 8.32 -7.35 -24.64
N ASP A 382 7.66 -6.19 -24.63
CA ASP A 382 7.01 -5.54 -23.48
C ASP A 382 5.48 -5.80 -23.34
N PRO A 383 4.85 -5.74 -22.13
CA PRO A 383 3.41 -5.98 -21.90
C PRO A 383 2.49 -5.24 -22.86
N SER A 384 2.89 -4.05 -23.25
CA SER A 384 2.15 -3.20 -24.18
C SER A 384 2.22 -3.67 -25.65
N GLU A 385 3.07 -4.63 -26.00
CA GLU A 385 3.02 -5.34 -27.29
C GLU A 385 1.88 -6.37 -27.34
N VAL A 386 1.43 -6.91 -26.20
CA VAL A 386 0.32 -7.87 -26.10
C VAL A 386 -1.03 -7.15 -26.15
N SER A 387 -1.18 -6.04 -25.41
CA SER A 387 -2.34 -5.14 -25.47
C SER A 387 -2.57 -4.59 -26.90
N ALA A 388 -1.50 -4.31 -27.64
CA ALA A 388 -1.61 -3.64 -28.93
C ALA A 388 -1.89 -4.57 -30.13
N ASN A 389 -1.91 -5.89 -29.92
CA ASN A 389 -2.39 -6.89 -30.89
C ASN A 389 -3.71 -7.54 -30.44
N LEU A 390 -4.36 -6.98 -29.41
CA LEU A 390 -5.71 -7.29 -28.94
C LEU A 390 -6.80 -6.75 -29.89
N MET A 391 -6.51 -6.67 -31.18
CA MET A 391 -7.37 -6.00 -32.16
C MET A 391 -8.63 -6.82 -32.42
N GLU A 392 -8.53 -8.15 -32.56
CA GLU A 392 -9.70 -9.01 -32.82
C GLU A 392 -10.71 -9.06 -31.65
N ASP A 393 -10.26 -8.96 -30.40
CA ASP A 393 -11.14 -9.11 -29.23
C ASP A 393 -11.68 -7.77 -28.69
N LEU A 394 -10.99 -6.64 -28.93
CA LEU A 394 -11.56 -5.30 -28.69
C LEU A 394 -12.67 -4.96 -29.68
N ILE A 395 -12.58 -5.47 -30.91
CA ILE A 395 -13.57 -5.32 -31.99
C ILE A 395 -14.91 -5.97 -31.59
N LYS A 396 -14.89 -7.21 -31.08
CA LYS A 396 -16.12 -7.94 -30.71
C LYS A 396 -16.96 -7.25 -29.63
N ASP A 397 -16.33 -6.44 -28.78
CA ASP A 397 -16.98 -5.72 -27.71
C ASP A 397 -17.26 -4.24 -28.06
N ASP A 398 -16.91 -3.74 -29.26
CA ASP A 398 -17.26 -2.37 -29.69
C ASP A 398 -18.78 -2.27 -29.98
N PRO A 399 -19.52 -1.40 -29.27
CA PRO A 399 -20.95 -1.20 -29.53
C PRO A 399 -21.26 -0.74 -30.97
N ALA A 400 -20.31 -0.15 -31.70
CA ALA A 400 -20.49 0.27 -33.09
C ALA A 400 -20.40 -0.86 -34.13
N GLU A 401 -19.89 -2.05 -33.75
CA GLU A 401 -19.68 -3.18 -34.67
C GLU A 401 -20.60 -4.39 -34.37
N LYS A 402 -21.55 -4.27 -33.44
CA LYS A 402 -22.60 -5.30 -33.27
C LYS A 402 -23.43 -5.41 -34.55
N PRO A 403 -23.68 -6.63 -35.09
CA PRO A 403 -24.55 -6.80 -36.25
C PRO A 403 -25.92 -6.21 -35.94
N VAL A 404 -26.34 -5.25 -36.76
CA VAL A 404 -27.74 -4.84 -36.79
C VAL A 404 -28.53 -6.04 -37.28
N ASP A 405 -29.42 -6.56 -36.45
CA ASP A 405 -30.37 -7.60 -36.81
C ASP A 405 -31.06 -7.23 -38.14
N PRO A 406 -30.81 -7.98 -39.23
CA PRO A 406 -31.33 -7.64 -40.55
C PRO A 406 -32.86 -7.57 -40.57
N GLU A 407 -33.54 -8.22 -39.62
CA GLU A 407 -35.00 -8.20 -39.51
C GLU A 407 -35.55 -6.86 -38.97
N LYS A 408 -34.77 -6.12 -38.17
CA LYS A 408 -35.16 -4.78 -37.69
C LYS A 408 -34.90 -3.68 -38.72
N ALA A 409 -33.88 -3.84 -39.56
CA ALA A 409 -33.57 -2.88 -40.64
C ALA A 409 -34.60 -2.92 -41.78
N ALA A 410 -35.21 -4.07 -42.04
CA ALA A 410 -36.22 -4.24 -43.09
C ALA A 410 -37.60 -3.62 -42.72
N LYS A 411 -37.96 -3.58 -41.42
CA LYS A 411 -39.26 -3.07 -40.95
C LYS A 411 -39.36 -1.54 -40.88
N MET A 412 -38.26 -0.81 -41.05
CA MET A 412 -38.25 0.68 -41.06
C MET A 412 -38.33 1.31 -42.46
N LYS A 413 -38.34 0.53 -43.55
CA LYS A 413 -38.27 1.05 -44.92
C LYS A 413 -39.56 1.00 -45.75
N THR A 414 -40.70 0.63 -45.19
CA THR A 414 -41.97 0.57 -45.94
C THR A 414 -43.13 1.23 -45.20
N LYS A 415 -43.30 2.54 -45.42
CA LYS A 415 -44.65 3.13 -45.55
C LYS A 415 -44.62 4.43 -46.38
N PRO A 416 -45.51 4.62 -47.38
CA PRO A 416 -45.42 5.73 -48.33
C PRO A 416 -46.16 6.99 -47.87
N GLN A 417 -45.66 8.13 -48.31
CA GLN A 417 -46.32 9.45 -48.27
C GLN A 417 -47.54 9.50 -49.19
N LYS A 418 -48.67 10.00 -48.67
CA LYS A 418 -49.82 10.69 -49.30
C LYS A 418 -50.78 11.02 -48.14
N ALA A 419 -51.41 12.18 -47.96
CA ALA A 419 -51.61 13.35 -48.78
C ALA A 419 -51.91 14.56 -47.85
N ALA A 420 -51.58 15.77 -48.32
CA ALA A 420 -52.05 17.03 -47.76
C ALA A 420 -53.44 17.36 -48.32
N ALA A 421 -54.36 17.83 -47.47
CA ALA A 421 -55.33 18.92 -47.70
C ALA A 421 -56.61 18.73 -46.86
N LYS A 422 -56.82 19.61 -45.87
CA LYS A 422 -58.02 20.46 -45.68
C LYS A 422 -58.23 20.83 -44.20
N ALA A 423 -58.84 22.01 -44.06
CA ALA A 423 -59.54 22.59 -42.91
C ALA A 423 -58.72 23.50 -41.96
N LYS A 424 -58.88 24.80 -42.27
CA LYS A 424 -58.62 25.98 -41.45
C LYS A 424 -59.57 26.09 -40.24
N THR A 425 -59.16 26.96 -39.30
CA THR A 425 -59.95 27.77 -38.34
C THR A 425 -60.57 27.10 -37.09
N LYS A 426 -60.06 27.41 -35.89
CA LYS A 426 -60.56 28.48 -35.00
C LYS A 426 -59.77 28.56 -33.67
N THR A 427 -59.49 29.80 -33.27
CA THR A 427 -58.80 30.33 -32.08
C THR A 427 -59.54 30.03 -30.75
N PRO A 428 -58.87 30.00 -29.58
CA PRO A 428 -59.48 29.61 -28.29
C PRO A 428 -59.98 30.80 -27.45
N ALA A 429 -60.86 30.53 -26.48
CA ALA A 429 -61.21 31.42 -25.37
C ALA A 429 -61.38 30.64 -24.05
N PRO A 430 -61.11 31.25 -22.87
CA PRO A 430 -60.74 30.55 -21.64
C PRO A 430 -61.94 30.30 -20.71
N LYS A 431 -61.84 29.32 -19.82
CA LYS A 431 -62.80 29.13 -18.71
C LYS A 431 -62.15 29.28 -17.35
N ALA A 432 -62.84 30.10 -16.56
CA ALA A 432 -62.51 30.59 -15.25
C ALA A 432 -62.73 29.57 -14.13
N SER A 433 -61.99 29.84 -13.07
CA SER A 433 -62.02 29.30 -11.72
C SER A 433 -63.41 29.29 -11.07
N GLN A 434 -63.79 28.14 -10.50
CA GLN A 434 -64.68 28.07 -9.34
C GLN A 434 -64.29 26.86 -8.47
N LYS A 435 -63.83 27.10 -7.24
CA LYS A 435 -64.33 26.40 -6.06
C LYS A 435 -63.97 27.14 -4.78
N LYS A 436 -65.03 27.60 -4.11
CA LYS A 436 -65.06 28.26 -2.79
C LYS A 436 -64.73 27.27 -1.67
N LYS A 437 -64.06 27.80 -0.64
CA LYS A 437 -64.27 27.69 0.83
C LYS A 437 -64.40 26.26 1.40
N LYS A 438 -63.70 25.90 2.49
CA LYS A 438 -63.91 26.43 3.85
C LYS A 438 -62.84 25.85 4.81
N THR A 439 -62.25 26.72 5.65
CA THR A 439 -61.98 26.59 7.11
C THR A 439 -61.32 25.29 7.65
N THR A 440 -60.33 25.29 8.56
CA THR A 440 -60.22 26.04 9.82
C THR A 440 -58.88 25.73 10.55
N LYS A 441 -58.36 26.72 11.29
CA LYS A 441 -57.65 26.68 12.61
C LYS A 441 -56.26 26.00 12.73
N LYS A 442 -55.23 26.77 13.14
CA LYS A 442 -54.60 26.87 14.51
C LYS A 442 -54.00 25.52 14.94
N SER A 443 -52.75 25.35 15.35
CA SER A 443 -51.76 26.10 16.16
C SER A 443 -50.50 25.18 16.17
N LYS A 444 -49.25 25.58 16.34
CA LYS A 444 -48.63 26.40 17.38
C LYS A 444 -47.16 26.56 16.98
#